data_AF-A0A960T517-F1
#
_entry.id   AF-A0A960T517-F1
#
_cell.length_a   1.000
_cell.length_b   1.000
_cell.length_c   1.000
_cell.angle_alpha   90.00
_cell.angle_beta   90.00
_cell.angle_gamma   90.00
#
_symmetry.space_group_name_H-M   'P 1'
#
loop_
_entity.id
_entity.type
_entity.pdbx_description
1 polymer ?
#
loop_
_entity_poly.entity_id
_entity_poly.type
_entity_poly.pdbx_seq_one_letter_code
_entity_poly.pdbx_strand_id
1 'polypeptide(L)'
;MKLIKNSLFYLSIFLITLSALSAKTDYRVEDQPIALGEAVILPSEGILKQKENGFVYLDVSNDLIDSVTPLLDYPGLLRPRPTASRSMGAHISVFTEQEEISPEELGASFAFSVKEIRSFTLHTRDGLKKLWVVAVSSPELESLREKYGCSPLLKGYDYHITLGKQMPDAPEGWQDIDTLSAFNFSNEQVEGLLTEGDFVVVEDQDILTTAAKVDAVGQLCLKGNGFVYLNVDNAFIDAVVPQLPLQGDFSPVSTKPKKMGAHISVMHEDELIGSEIWELPEAGEWFNFEVRELRYFESKSAQGLSRTWLLAADSPALERLRTSYGLKPKLKGHDFHITIGTEKVDFSIPMDMDTAIDITERYELAPAA
;
A
#
# COMPACT_ATOMS: atom_id res chain seq x y z
N MET A 1 -65.07 -0.99 -57.93
CA MET A 1 -64.39 0.01 -57.07
C MET A 1 -63.75 -0.71 -55.89
N LYS A 2 -62.43 -0.98 -55.92
CA LYS A 2 -61.65 -1.38 -54.75
C LYS A 2 -60.27 -0.71 -54.83
N LEU A 3 -59.94 -0.01 -53.74
CA LEU A 3 -58.78 0.85 -53.56
C LEU A 3 -57.49 0.06 -53.29
N ILE A 4 -56.41 0.73 -53.67
CA ILE A 4 -54.96 0.51 -53.50
C ILE A 4 -54.54 0.28 -52.03
N LYS A 5 -53.50 -0.54 -51.79
CA LYS A 5 -52.47 -0.27 -50.77
C LYS A 5 -51.08 -0.74 -51.26
N ASN A 6 -50.27 0.21 -51.71
CA ASN A 6 -48.81 0.06 -51.82
C ASN A 6 -48.20 0.35 -50.45
N SER A 7 -47.39 -0.59 -49.94
CA SER A 7 -46.64 -0.42 -48.69
C SER A 7 -45.23 0.04 -49.01
N LEU A 8 -44.92 1.30 -48.69
CA LEU A 8 -43.57 1.85 -48.71
C LEU A 8 -42.85 1.44 -47.42
N PHE A 9 -41.74 0.71 -47.52
CA PHE A 9 -40.93 0.29 -46.39
C PHE A 9 -39.79 1.32 -46.21
N TYR A 10 -39.82 2.10 -45.12
CA TYR A 10 -38.73 2.99 -44.74
C TYR A 10 -37.68 2.20 -43.95
N LEU A 11 -36.47 2.07 -44.52
CA LEU A 11 -35.31 1.49 -43.86
C LEU A 11 -34.47 2.61 -43.22
N SER A 12 -34.67 2.84 -41.92
CA SER A 12 -33.85 3.77 -41.13
C SER A 12 -32.52 3.10 -40.76
N ILE A 13 -31.43 3.54 -41.37
CA ILE A 13 -30.06 3.13 -41.01
C ILE A 13 -29.67 3.85 -39.72
N PHE A 14 -29.58 3.10 -38.62
CA PHE A 14 -29.04 3.59 -37.35
C PHE A 14 -27.50 3.63 -37.45
N LEU A 15 -26.93 4.83 -37.56
CA LEU A 15 -25.49 5.01 -37.38
C LEU A 15 -25.18 4.81 -35.89
N ILE A 16 -24.64 3.64 -35.54
CA ILE A 16 -24.04 3.40 -34.23
C ILE A 16 -22.66 4.06 -34.27
N THR A 17 -22.55 5.25 -33.68
CA THR A 17 -21.24 5.85 -33.40
C THR A 17 -20.60 5.03 -32.29
N LEU A 18 -19.69 4.13 -32.67
CA LEU A 18 -18.75 3.48 -31.77
C LEU A 18 -17.82 4.58 -31.23
N SER A 19 -18.17 5.14 -30.07
CA SER A 19 -17.20 5.85 -29.24
C SER A 19 -16.11 4.83 -28.89
N ALA A 20 -14.89 5.05 -29.39
CA ALA A 20 -13.75 4.26 -29.00
C ALA A 20 -13.72 4.23 -27.46
N LEU A 21 -13.77 3.03 -26.86
CA LEU A 21 -13.41 2.84 -25.46
C LEU A 21 -11.94 3.27 -25.33
N SER A 22 -11.72 4.56 -25.08
CA SER A 22 -10.42 5.03 -24.62
C SER A 22 -10.26 4.43 -23.23
N ALA A 23 -9.37 3.45 -23.10
CA ALA A 23 -8.93 2.99 -21.78
C ALA A 23 -8.57 4.23 -20.96
N LYS A 24 -9.11 4.30 -19.74
CA LYS A 24 -8.81 5.39 -18.81
C LYS A 24 -7.29 5.45 -18.68
N THR A 25 -6.69 6.60 -18.94
CA THR A 25 -5.26 6.78 -18.73
C THR A 25 -4.98 6.65 -17.24
N ASP A 26 -4.20 5.65 -16.85
CA ASP A 26 -3.84 5.36 -15.44
C ASP A 26 -2.84 6.37 -14.85
N TYR A 27 -2.73 7.56 -15.43
CA TYR A 27 -1.81 8.62 -15.01
C TYR A 27 -2.52 9.98 -14.90
N ARG A 28 -1.92 10.88 -14.12
CA ARG A 28 -2.30 12.28 -13.97
C ARG A 28 -1.14 13.16 -14.44
N VAL A 29 -1.40 14.02 -15.42
CA VAL A 29 -0.46 15.09 -15.78
C VAL A 29 -0.41 16.09 -14.62
N GLU A 30 0.79 16.39 -14.14
CA GLU A 30 1.01 17.29 -13.02
C GLU A 30 1.46 18.65 -13.56
N ASP A 31 0.80 19.74 -13.13
CA ASP A 31 1.19 21.09 -13.53
C ASP A 31 2.46 21.52 -12.79
N GLN A 32 3.61 21.36 -13.44
CA GLN A 32 4.94 21.52 -12.84
C GLN A 32 5.84 22.38 -13.73
N PRO A 33 5.48 23.65 -14.01
CA PRO A 33 6.12 24.43 -15.06
C PRO A 33 7.60 24.69 -14.82
N ILE A 34 8.01 24.85 -13.55
CA ILE A 34 9.42 25.07 -13.18
C ILE A 34 10.24 23.79 -13.41
N ALA A 35 9.80 22.66 -12.83
CA ALA A 35 10.48 21.37 -12.99
C ALA A 35 10.48 20.89 -14.45
N LEU A 36 9.40 21.12 -15.19
CA LEU A 36 9.31 20.80 -16.62
C LEU A 36 10.27 21.66 -17.44
N GLY A 37 10.36 22.96 -17.14
CA GLY A 37 11.32 23.85 -17.79
C GLY A 37 12.77 23.39 -17.61
N GLU A 38 13.12 22.95 -16.40
CA GLU A 38 14.43 22.34 -16.12
C GLU A 38 14.63 21.05 -16.91
N ALA A 39 13.65 20.13 -16.91
CA ALA A 39 13.75 18.87 -17.62
C ALA A 39 14.00 19.03 -19.13
N VAL A 40 13.41 20.07 -19.75
CA VAL A 40 13.51 20.33 -21.21
C VAL A 40 14.90 20.83 -21.63
N ILE A 41 15.64 21.52 -20.75
CA ILE A 41 16.98 22.05 -21.10
C ILE A 41 18.10 21.04 -20.86
N LEU A 42 17.83 19.97 -20.11
CA LEU A 42 18.79 18.90 -19.84
C LEU A 42 19.04 18.02 -21.08
N PRO A 43 20.19 17.34 -21.17
CA PRO A 43 20.50 16.45 -22.29
C PRO A 43 19.39 15.41 -22.50
N SER A 44 18.81 15.41 -23.70
CA SER A 44 17.72 14.51 -24.09
C SER A 44 18.22 13.39 -25.02
N GLU A 45 19.35 12.80 -24.65
CA GLU A 45 19.94 11.64 -25.31
C GLU A 45 20.43 10.63 -24.27
N GLY A 46 20.61 9.38 -24.68
CA GLY A 46 21.15 8.33 -23.81
C GLY A 46 21.75 7.19 -24.59
N ILE A 47 22.42 6.27 -23.88
CA ILE A 47 23.11 5.12 -24.49
C ILE A 47 22.32 3.85 -24.21
N LEU A 48 22.03 3.07 -25.26
CA LEU A 48 21.29 1.81 -25.12
C LEU A 48 22.17 0.77 -24.42
N LYS A 49 21.67 0.21 -23.31
CA LYS A 49 22.36 -0.79 -22.50
C LYS A 49 21.46 -1.98 -22.23
N GLN A 50 22.08 -3.12 -21.93
CA GLN A 50 21.40 -4.35 -21.54
C GLN A 50 22.02 -4.90 -20.26
N LYS A 51 21.17 -5.38 -19.35
CA LYS A 51 21.57 -6.13 -18.17
C LYS A 51 21.78 -7.61 -18.48
N GLU A 52 22.49 -8.30 -17.60
CA GLU A 52 22.70 -9.76 -17.68
C GLU A 52 21.39 -10.57 -17.72
N ASN A 53 20.30 -10.04 -17.15
CA ASN A 53 18.99 -10.69 -17.15
C ASN A 53 18.17 -10.45 -18.45
N GLY A 54 18.76 -9.79 -19.45
CA GLY A 54 18.10 -9.48 -20.72
C GLY A 54 17.35 -8.15 -20.76
N PHE A 55 17.17 -7.45 -19.64
CA PHE A 55 16.49 -6.15 -19.61
C PHE A 55 17.27 -5.08 -20.39
N VAL A 56 16.63 -4.41 -21.34
CA VAL A 56 17.23 -3.37 -22.18
C VAL A 56 16.63 -2.01 -21.84
N TYR A 57 17.50 -1.02 -21.64
CA TYR A 57 17.12 0.32 -21.25
C TYR A 57 18.02 1.36 -21.91
N LEU A 58 17.51 2.59 -22.06
CA LEU A 58 18.30 3.74 -22.41
C LEU A 58 18.85 4.37 -21.13
N ASP A 59 20.17 4.39 -20.99
CA ASP A 59 20.89 5.04 -19.90
C ASP A 59 20.99 6.54 -20.17
N VAL A 60 20.39 7.37 -19.32
CA VAL A 60 20.31 8.83 -19.52
C VAL A 60 20.95 9.58 -18.35
N SER A 61 21.15 10.89 -18.48
CA SER A 61 21.81 11.67 -17.42
C SER A 61 21.03 11.60 -16.10
N ASN A 62 21.73 11.35 -15.00
CA ASN A 62 21.18 11.45 -13.64
C ASN A 62 20.74 12.87 -13.27
N ASP A 63 21.21 13.89 -14.00
CA ASP A 63 20.77 15.28 -13.80
C ASP A 63 19.25 15.43 -13.99
N LEU A 64 18.62 14.57 -14.79
CA LEU A 64 17.16 14.51 -14.94
C LEU A 64 16.45 14.14 -13.64
N ILE A 65 17.09 13.42 -12.72
CA ILE A 65 16.55 13.16 -11.38
C ILE A 65 17.04 14.24 -10.43
N ASP A 66 18.35 14.47 -10.38
CA ASP A 66 19.00 15.28 -9.35
C ASP A 66 18.62 16.77 -9.45
N SER A 67 18.34 17.28 -10.65
CA SER A 67 17.95 18.69 -10.88
C SER A 67 16.43 18.91 -10.91
N VAL A 68 15.66 17.93 -11.41
CA VAL A 68 14.20 18.06 -11.54
C VAL A 68 13.48 17.79 -10.23
N THR A 69 13.90 16.76 -9.48
CA THR A 69 13.21 16.34 -8.23
C THR A 69 13.08 17.48 -7.21
N PRO A 70 14.12 18.29 -6.92
CA PRO A 70 14.00 19.39 -5.95
C PRO A 70 13.05 20.52 -6.37
N LEU A 71 12.66 20.58 -7.65
CA LEU A 71 11.79 21.61 -8.22
C LEU A 71 10.32 21.18 -8.29
N LEU A 72 10.01 19.92 -7.97
CA LEU A 72 8.65 19.42 -8.00
C LEU A 72 7.86 19.97 -6.81
N ASP A 73 6.65 20.43 -7.08
CA ASP A 73 5.64 20.79 -6.08
C ASP A 73 4.73 19.59 -5.83
N TYR A 74 4.86 18.96 -4.67
CA TYR A 74 4.08 17.79 -4.26
C TYR A 74 3.82 17.82 -2.75
N PRO A 75 2.66 17.31 -2.29
CA PRO A 75 2.42 17.12 -0.87
C PRO A 75 3.13 15.88 -0.33
N GLY A 76 3.39 15.86 0.99
CA GLY A 76 4.09 14.75 1.65
C GLY A 76 5.58 14.68 1.26
N LEU A 77 6.11 13.46 1.14
CA LEU A 77 7.53 13.21 0.93
C LEU A 77 7.77 12.52 -0.42
N LEU A 78 8.67 13.05 -1.25
CA LEU A 78 9.17 12.34 -2.42
C LEU A 78 10.51 11.68 -2.09
N ARG A 79 10.57 10.37 -2.24
CA ARG A 79 11.83 9.61 -2.19
C ARG A 79 12.41 9.54 -3.58
N PRO A 80 13.48 10.30 -3.89
CA PRO A 80 14.07 10.29 -5.21
C PRO A 80 14.57 8.88 -5.54
N ARG A 81 14.55 8.58 -6.83
CA ARG A 81 15.21 7.39 -7.35
C ARG A 81 16.71 7.53 -7.08
N PRO A 82 17.38 6.49 -6.53
CA PRO A 82 18.82 6.56 -6.31
C PRO A 82 19.58 6.76 -7.63
N THR A 83 20.58 7.65 -7.60
CA THR A 83 21.48 7.96 -8.72
C THR A 83 22.92 7.46 -8.50
N ALA A 84 23.19 6.80 -7.37
CA ALA A 84 24.50 6.24 -7.05
C ALA A 84 24.92 5.12 -8.02
N SER A 85 26.24 4.88 -8.16
CA SER A 85 26.85 3.96 -9.15
C SER A 85 26.38 2.49 -9.11
N ARG A 86 25.75 2.05 -8.01
CA ARG A 86 25.17 0.71 -7.88
C ARG A 86 23.71 0.62 -8.36
N SER A 87 23.11 1.75 -8.72
CA SER A 87 21.76 1.85 -9.27
C SER A 87 21.83 2.04 -10.78
N MET A 88 20.73 1.76 -11.49
CA MET A 88 20.61 2.13 -12.92
C MET A 88 20.45 3.65 -13.12
N GLY A 89 20.35 4.45 -12.05
CA GLY A 89 20.09 5.88 -12.17
C GLY A 89 18.84 6.20 -12.98
N ALA A 90 18.89 7.32 -13.70
CA ALA A 90 17.89 7.71 -14.68
C ALA A 90 17.97 6.80 -15.91
N HIS A 91 16.83 6.25 -16.32
CA HIS A 91 16.73 5.46 -17.54
C HIS A 91 15.31 5.40 -18.08
N ILE A 92 15.22 5.01 -19.35
CA ILE A 92 13.99 4.68 -20.05
C ILE A 92 13.99 3.18 -20.35
N SER A 93 12.93 2.47 -19.96
CA SER A 93 12.81 1.03 -20.26
C SER A 93 12.47 0.84 -21.74
N VAL A 94 13.24 0.01 -22.45
CA VAL A 94 13.04 -0.22 -23.89
C VAL A 94 12.55 -1.64 -24.16
N PHE A 95 13.18 -2.67 -23.61
CA PHE A 95 12.70 -4.06 -23.69
C PHE A 95 12.74 -4.73 -22.31
N THR A 96 11.74 -5.55 -22.01
CA THR A 96 11.64 -6.36 -20.79
C THR A 96 12.43 -7.65 -20.91
N GLU A 97 12.75 -8.29 -19.78
CA GLU A 97 13.45 -9.58 -19.79
C GLU A 97 12.65 -10.67 -20.53
N GLN A 98 11.31 -10.60 -20.48
CA GLN A 98 10.43 -11.60 -21.10
C GLN A 98 10.34 -11.48 -22.62
N GLU A 99 10.77 -10.36 -23.19
CA GLU A 99 10.82 -10.19 -24.64
C GLU A 99 12.05 -10.90 -25.25
N GLU A 100 13.04 -11.30 -24.43
CA GLU A 100 14.22 -12.07 -24.86
C GLU A 100 14.99 -11.46 -26.05
N ILE A 101 14.98 -10.13 -26.17
CA ILE A 101 15.62 -9.38 -27.25
C ILE A 101 17.03 -8.95 -26.84
N SER A 102 18.01 -9.16 -27.72
CA SER A 102 19.35 -8.59 -27.63
C SER A 102 19.62 -7.73 -28.88
N PRO A 103 19.42 -6.40 -28.79
CA PRO A 103 19.55 -5.53 -29.96
C PRO A 103 20.98 -5.46 -30.49
N GLU A 104 21.14 -5.26 -31.79
CA GLU A 104 22.46 -5.03 -32.41
C GLU A 104 22.98 -3.61 -32.10
N GLU A 105 22.07 -2.71 -31.72
CA GLU A 105 22.29 -1.30 -31.42
C GLU A 105 22.77 -1.04 -29.98
N LEU A 106 23.15 -2.07 -29.23
CA LEU A 106 23.72 -1.88 -27.89
C LEU A 106 24.95 -0.97 -27.97
N GLY A 107 25.00 0.05 -27.11
CA GLY A 107 26.02 1.09 -27.12
C GLY A 107 25.75 2.27 -28.06
N ALA A 108 24.70 2.21 -28.90
CA ALA A 108 24.30 3.35 -29.71
C ALA A 108 23.59 4.42 -28.86
N SER A 109 23.67 5.68 -29.33
CA SER A 109 22.94 6.81 -28.74
C SER A 109 21.56 6.91 -29.36
N PHE A 110 20.54 7.20 -28.55
CA PHE A 110 19.18 7.50 -28.98
C PHE A 110 18.71 8.81 -28.37
N ALA A 111 18.05 9.63 -29.18
CA ALA A 111 17.47 10.89 -28.75
C ALA A 111 16.03 10.71 -28.25
N PHE A 112 15.61 11.59 -27.35
CA PHE A 112 14.23 11.71 -26.91
C PHE A 112 13.84 13.17 -26.74
N SER A 113 12.56 13.42 -26.47
CA SER A 113 12.05 14.75 -26.13
C SER A 113 11.14 14.65 -24.92
N VAL A 114 11.29 15.57 -23.97
CA VAL A 114 10.43 15.67 -22.79
C VAL A 114 9.04 16.14 -23.22
N LYS A 115 8.00 15.42 -22.78
CA LYS A 115 6.59 15.78 -23.04
C LYS A 115 6.01 16.57 -21.87
N GLU A 116 6.02 15.96 -20.68
CA GLU A 116 5.32 16.44 -19.50
C GLU A 116 5.86 15.75 -18.23
N ILE A 117 5.52 16.30 -17.07
CA ILE A 117 5.68 15.62 -15.78
C ILE A 117 4.31 15.03 -15.41
N ARG A 118 4.30 13.78 -14.98
CA ARG A 118 3.08 13.09 -14.58
C ARG A 118 3.31 12.16 -13.41
N SER A 119 2.24 11.80 -12.73
CA SER A 119 2.24 10.78 -11.71
C SER A 119 1.28 9.64 -12.04
N PHE A 120 1.53 8.46 -11.50
CA PHE A 120 0.58 7.34 -11.58
C PHE A 120 0.71 6.44 -10.36
N THR A 121 -0.35 5.69 -10.10
CA THR A 121 -0.38 4.68 -9.03
C THR A 121 -0.17 3.28 -9.59
N LEU A 122 0.72 2.52 -8.97
CA LEU A 122 1.01 1.13 -9.35
C LEU A 122 0.82 0.21 -8.15
N HIS A 123 0.03 -0.84 -8.32
CA HIS A 123 -0.01 -1.95 -7.36
C HIS A 123 1.23 -2.83 -7.55
N THR A 124 2.02 -2.95 -6.50
CA THR A 124 3.18 -3.84 -6.45
C THR A 124 2.95 -4.95 -5.43
N ARG A 125 3.85 -5.94 -5.37
CA ARG A 125 3.82 -6.95 -4.30
C ARG A 125 3.86 -6.32 -2.91
N ASP A 126 4.54 -5.19 -2.78
CA ASP A 126 4.77 -4.52 -1.50
C ASP A 126 3.76 -3.38 -1.26
N GLY A 127 2.61 -3.42 -1.94
CA GLY A 127 1.53 -2.44 -1.83
C GLY A 127 1.42 -1.48 -3.02
N LEU A 128 0.47 -0.55 -2.93
CA LEU A 128 0.24 0.57 -3.83
C LEU A 128 1.39 1.58 -3.70
N LYS A 129 1.81 2.15 -4.84
CA LYS A 129 2.90 3.13 -4.91
C LYS A 129 2.47 4.26 -5.84
N LYS A 130 2.70 5.53 -5.46
CA LYS A 130 2.57 6.67 -6.37
C LYS A 130 3.95 7.07 -6.88
N LEU A 131 4.13 7.00 -8.20
CA LEU A 131 5.39 7.30 -8.87
C LEU A 131 5.28 8.62 -9.61
N TRP A 132 6.33 9.43 -9.53
CA TRP A 132 6.50 10.64 -10.32
C TRP A 132 7.48 10.37 -11.45
N VAL A 133 7.12 10.78 -12.66
CA VAL A 133 7.91 10.51 -13.86
C VAL A 133 7.95 11.70 -14.80
N VAL A 134 9.03 11.80 -15.56
CA VAL A 134 9.09 12.61 -16.79
C VAL A 134 8.65 11.71 -17.94
N ALA A 135 7.55 12.05 -18.59
CA ALA A 135 7.11 11.37 -19.80
C ALA A 135 7.92 11.89 -20.99
N VAL A 136 8.36 11.00 -21.87
CA VAL A 136 9.19 11.34 -23.03
C VAL A 136 8.66 10.70 -24.30
N SER A 137 8.98 11.31 -25.44
CA SER A 137 8.78 10.75 -26.79
C SER A 137 10.13 10.39 -27.39
N SER A 138 10.22 9.23 -28.04
CA SER A 138 11.40 8.85 -28.80
C SER A 138 11.00 7.99 -30.01
N PRO A 139 10.80 8.63 -31.19
CA PRO A 139 10.49 7.91 -32.43
C PRO A 139 11.57 6.90 -32.82
N GLU A 140 12.83 7.15 -32.42
CA GLU A 140 13.94 6.24 -32.66
C GLU A 140 13.82 4.95 -31.83
N LEU A 141 13.43 5.05 -30.55
CA LEU A 141 13.16 3.87 -29.72
C LEU A 141 11.89 3.13 -30.16
N GLU A 142 10.85 3.83 -30.62
CA GLU A 142 9.66 3.22 -31.22
C GLU A 142 10.04 2.39 -32.46
N SER A 143 10.82 2.99 -33.38
CA SER A 143 11.31 2.31 -34.59
C SER A 143 12.20 1.12 -34.25
N LEU A 144 13.03 1.23 -33.20
CA LEU A 144 13.84 0.13 -32.70
C LEU A 144 12.95 -1.02 -32.21
N ARG A 145 11.92 -0.75 -31.41
CA ARG A 145 10.99 -1.81 -30.95
C ARG A 145 10.28 -2.47 -32.12
N GLU A 146 9.81 -1.70 -33.09
CA GLU A 146 9.16 -2.23 -34.30
C GLU A 146 10.09 -3.09 -35.15
N LYS A 147 11.39 -2.72 -35.27
CA LYS A 147 12.41 -3.53 -35.96
C LYS A 147 12.48 -4.96 -35.38
N TYR A 148 12.29 -5.11 -34.08
CA TYR A 148 12.32 -6.41 -33.39
C TYR A 148 10.93 -7.06 -33.25
N GLY A 149 9.91 -6.55 -33.97
CA GLY A 149 8.56 -7.14 -33.98
C GLY A 149 7.73 -6.85 -32.73
N CYS A 150 8.17 -5.92 -31.89
CA CYS A 150 7.43 -5.46 -30.71
C CYS A 150 6.48 -4.31 -31.05
N SER A 151 5.52 -4.02 -30.15
CA SER A 151 4.76 -2.77 -30.21
C SER A 151 5.68 -1.56 -30.02
N PRO A 152 5.44 -0.41 -30.69
CA PRO A 152 6.31 0.77 -30.59
C PRO A 152 6.45 1.30 -29.16
N LEU A 153 5.40 1.13 -28.35
CA LEU A 153 5.39 1.46 -26.93
C LEU A 153 5.42 0.22 -26.05
N LEU A 154 6.17 0.26 -24.95
CA LEU A 154 6.24 -0.83 -24.00
C LEU A 154 4.91 -0.94 -23.23
N LYS A 155 4.19 -2.05 -23.42
CA LYS A 155 2.84 -2.28 -22.86
C LYS A 155 1.82 -1.16 -23.18
N GLY A 156 2.04 -0.42 -24.27
CA GLY A 156 1.16 0.69 -24.67
C GLY A 156 1.31 1.98 -23.86
N TYR A 157 2.32 2.09 -22.99
CA TYR A 157 2.59 3.31 -22.21
C TYR A 157 3.71 4.12 -22.84
N ASP A 158 3.64 5.46 -22.75
CA ASP A 158 4.78 6.28 -23.18
C ASP A 158 6.04 5.91 -22.37
N TYR A 159 7.17 6.04 -23.04
CA TYR A 159 8.47 6.06 -22.38
C TYR A 159 8.51 7.10 -21.27
N HIS A 160 9.22 6.77 -20.20
CA HIS A 160 9.32 7.64 -19.05
C HIS A 160 10.58 7.40 -18.24
N ILE A 161 10.98 8.43 -17.51
CA ILE A 161 12.07 8.41 -16.54
C ILE A 161 11.45 8.57 -15.15
N THR A 162 11.63 7.57 -14.29
CA THR A 162 11.13 7.65 -12.91
C THR A 162 11.98 8.60 -12.08
N LEU A 163 11.36 9.65 -11.54
CA LEU A 163 11.97 10.63 -10.66
C LEU A 163 12.01 10.14 -9.22
N GLY A 164 10.91 9.57 -8.74
CA GLY A 164 10.82 9.13 -7.35
C GLY A 164 9.47 8.54 -7.00
N LYS A 165 9.37 8.14 -5.73
CA LYS A 165 8.16 7.58 -5.13
C LYS A 165 7.63 8.55 -4.08
N GLN A 166 6.38 8.97 -4.23
CA GLN A 166 5.70 9.81 -3.26
C GLN A 166 5.17 8.96 -2.10
N MET A 167 5.32 9.48 -0.89
CA MET A 167 4.96 8.87 0.39
C MET A 167 4.20 9.89 1.24
N PRO A 168 3.30 9.43 2.13
CA PRO A 168 2.82 10.26 3.22
C PRO A 168 3.99 10.73 4.09
N ASP A 169 3.87 11.93 4.65
CA ASP A 169 4.84 12.53 5.55
C ASP A 169 4.20 13.00 6.86
N ALA A 170 5.04 13.18 7.88
CA ALA A 170 4.66 13.67 9.19
C ALA A 170 5.37 15.00 9.49
N PRO A 171 4.81 15.87 10.34
CA PRO A 171 5.43 17.16 10.69
C PRO A 171 6.84 17.01 11.24
N GLU A 172 7.71 18.00 11.00
CA GLU A 172 9.05 17.99 11.59
C GLU A 172 8.99 17.94 13.13
N GLY A 173 9.80 17.09 13.75
CA GLY A 173 9.86 16.94 15.21
C GLY A 173 8.65 16.22 15.82
N TRP A 174 7.80 15.57 15.01
CA TRP A 174 6.61 14.89 15.52
C TRP A 174 6.87 13.87 16.63
N GLN A 175 8.06 13.26 16.66
CA GLN A 175 8.42 12.27 17.67
C GLN A 175 8.48 12.85 19.10
N ASP A 176 8.70 14.16 19.23
CA ASP A 176 8.85 14.85 20.51
C ASP A 176 7.52 15.48 21.01
N ILE A 177 6.40 15.24 20.30
CA ILE A 177 5.08 15.74 20.69
C ILE A 177 4.56 14.94 21.90
N ASP A 178 4.16 15.68 22.94
CA ASP A 178 3.62 15.14 24.19
C ASP A 178 2.21 15.72 24.49
N THR A 179 1.37 15.75 23.46
CA THR A 179 -0.01 16.23 23.56
C THR A 179 -1.00 15.12 23.23
N LEU A 180 -2.05 15.01 24.05
CA LEU A 180 -3.19 14.16 23.72
C LEU A 180 -3.91 14.71 22.49
N SER A 181 -4.28 13.81 21.59
CA SER A 181 -5.05 14.16 20.40
C SER A 181 -6.42 14.73 20.77
N ALA A 182 -6.87 15.74 20.01
CA ALA A 182 -8.23 16.28 20.14
C ALA A 182 -9.31 15.22 19.89
N PHE A 183 -8.99 14.20 19.08
CA PHE A 183 -9.89 13.07 18.83
C PHE A 183 -10.26 12.29 20.09
N ASN A 184 -9.47 12.36 21.17
CA ASN A 184 -9.80 11.71 22.45
C ASN A 184 -11.03 12.31 23.13
N PHE A 185 -11.35 13.58 22.85
CA PHE A 185 -12.38 14.33 23.57
C PHE A 185 -13.66 14.54 22.75
N SER A 186 -13.73 13.98 21.54
CA SER A 186 -14.93 14.03 20.70
C SER A 186 -16.00 13.06 21.21
N ASN A 187 -17.26 13.53 21.15
CA ASN A 187 -18.46 12.76 21.50
C ASN A 187 -19.15 12.12 20.28
N GLU A 188 -18.52 12.18 19.11
CA GLU A 188 -19.05 11.51 17.92
C GLU A 188 -19.12 10.00 18.15
N GLN A 189 -20.24 9.40 17.74
CA GLN A 189 -20.47 7.97 17.85
C GLN A 189 -19.50 7.20 16.96
N VAL A 190 -19.08 6.04 17.45
CA VAL A 190 -18.15 5.11 16.79
C VAL A 190 -18.76 3.71 16.75
N GLU A 191 -18.20 2.80 15.97
CA GLU A 191 -18.72 1.44 15.84
C GLU A 191 -18.48 0.63 17.12
N GLY A 192 -17.35 0.85 17.81
CA GLY A 192 -16.95 0.06 18.97
C GLY A 192 -16.54 -1.36 18.56
N LEU A 193 -16.24 -2.24 19.52
CA LEU A 193 -15.73 -3.59 19.19
C LEU A 193 -16.74 -4.45 18.44
N LEU A 194 -16.24 -5.24 17.50
CA LEU A 194 -17.02 -6.28 16.83
C LEU A 194 -17.33 -7.39 17.84
N THR A 195 -18.58 -7.86 17.80
CA THR A 195 -19.08 -8.96 18.63
C THR A 195 -18.96 -10.32 17.95
N GLU A 196 -18.67 -10.35 16.66
CA GLU A 196 -18.45 -11.56 15.86
C GLU A 196 -17.34 -11.34 14.81
N GLY A 197 -16.71 -12.43 14.39
CA GLY A 197 -15.67 -12.43 13.37
C GLY A 197 -14.90 -13.75 13.35
N ASP A 198 -13.82 -13.80 12.58
CA ASP A 198 -12.92 -14.96 12.51
C ASP A 198 -11.95 -14.97 13.71
N PHE A 199 -12.49 -14.88 14.93
CA PHE A 199 -11.74 -14.91 16.17
C PHE A 199 -12.53 -15.62 17.28
N VAL A 200 -11.81 -16.10 18.28
CA VAL A 200 -12.35 -16.66 19.53
C VAL A 200 -12.04 -15.68 20.65
N VAL A 201 -13.06 -15.33 21.43
CA VAL A 201 -12.91 -14.54 22.67
C VAL A 201 -12.57 -15.50 23.80
N VAL A 202 -11.56 -15.17 24.59
CA VAL A 202 -11.14 -15.94 25.76
C VAL A 202 -11.54 -15.19 27.02
N GLU A 203 -12.46 -15.78 27.77
CA GLU A 203 -12.94 -15.21 29.04
C GLU A 203 -11.91 -15.45 30.16
N ASP A 204 -10.88 -14.60 30.20
CA ASP A 204 -9.87 -14.59 31.26
C ASP A 204 -9.77 -13.20 31.90
N GLN A 205 -10.44 -13.05 33.04
CA GLN A 205 -10.50 -11.78 33.76
C GLN A 205 -9.16 -11.39 34.38
N ASP A 206 -8.28 -12.34 34.69
CA ASP A 206 -6.97 -12.07 35.30
C ASP A 206 -6.01 -11.44 34.29
N ILE A 207 -6.06 -11.92 33.03
CA ILE A 207 -5.31 -11.33 31.93
C ILE A 207 -5.80 -9.90 31.65
N LEU A 208 -7.11 -9.67 31.58
CA LEU A 208 -7.65 -8.33 31.38
C LEU A 208 -7.32 -7.38 32.53
N THR A 209 -7.37 -7.88 33.77
CA THR A 209 -6.94 -7.12 34.96
C THR A 209 -5.45 -6.81 34.92
N THR A 210 -4.63 -7.68 34.32
CA THR A 210 -3.21 -7.41 34.11
C THR A 210 -3.00 -6.35 33.03
N ALA A 211 -3.65 -6.48 31.88
CA ALA A 211 -3.55 -5.53 30.78
C ALA A 211 -4.01 -4.12 31.22
N ALA A 212 -5.07 -4.02 32.02
CA ALA A 212 -5.59 -2.77 32.55
C ALA A 212 -4.63 -2.03 33.53
N LYS A 213 -3.56 -2.68 34.00
CA LYS A 213 -2.51 -2.03 34.81
C LYS A 213 -1.47 -1.30 33.97
N VAL A 214 -1.44 -1.56 32.66
CA VAL A 214 -0.55 -0.88 31.72
C VAL A 214 -1.28 0.35 31.20
N ASP A 215 -0.58 1.48 31.10
CA ASP A 215 -1.17 2.72 30.61
C ASP A 215 -1.71 2.52 29.19
N ALA A 216 -3.03 2.63 29.03
CA ALA A 216 -3.72 2.40 27.76
C ALA A 216 -3.72 3.67 26.89
N VAL A 217 -2.51 4.18 26.65
CA VAL A 217 -2.23 5.31 25.78
C VAL A 217 -1.07 4.94 24.87
N GLY A 218 -1.04 5.47 23.65
CA GLY A 218 0.11 5.32 22.77
C GLY A 218 0.30 6.52 21.86
N GLN A 219 1.47 6.61 21.26
CA GLN A 219 1.83 7.70 20.36
C GLN A 219 1.58 7.29 18.91
N LEU A 220 0.88 8.13 18.13
CA LEU A 220 0.64 7.87 16.72
C LEU A 220 1.94 8.04 15.94
N CYS A 221 2.35 6.99 15.22
CA CYS A 221 3.62 6.93 14.53
C CYS A 221 3.44 6.69 13.04
N LEU A 222 4.17 7.45 12.22
CA LEU A 222 4.30 7.19 10.78
C LEU A 222 5.65 6.54 10.47
N LYS A 223 5.62 5.32 9.97
CA LYS A 223 6.83 4.63 9.51
C LYS A 223 7.21 5.12 8.12
N GLY A 224 8.49 5.08 7.79
CA GLY A 224 8.98 5.49 6.47
C GLY A 224 8.42 4.69 5.28
N ASN A 225 7.73 3.57 5.47
CA ASN A 225 7.00 2.90 4.39
C ASN A 225 5.53 3.36 4.28
N GLY A 226 5.11 4.42 4.96
CA GLY A 226 3.72 4.89 4.96
C GLY A 226 2.79 4.11 5.90
N PHE A 227 3.31 3.20 6.73
CA PHE A 227 2.48 2.49 7.70
C PHE A 227 2.25 3.36 8.94
N VAL A 228 0.98 3.56 9.31
CA VAL A 228 0.60 4.31 10.51
C VAL A 228 0.15 3.36 11.59
N TYR A 229 0.71 3.51 12.78
CA TYR A 229 0.43 2.66 13.92
C TYR A 229 0.49 3.46 15.21
N LEU A 230 -0.19 2.97 16.25
CA LEU A 230 -0.01 3.46 17.61
C LEU A 230 1.15 2.68 18.26
N ASN A 231 2.20 3.38 18.67
CA ASN A 231 3.26 2.82 19.49
C ASN A 231 2.77 2.74 20.94
N VAL A 232 2.70 1.54 21.51
CA VAL A 232 2.21 1.31 22.88
C VAL A 232 3.29 0.61 23.70
N ASP A 233 3.14 0.62 25.03
CA ASP A 233 4.14 0.03 25.91
C ASP A 233 4.29 -1.50 25.69
N ASN A 234 5.53 -1.97 25.60
CA ASN A 234 5.84 -3.40 25.52
C ASN A 234 5.39 -4.17 26.79
N ALA A 235 5.14 -3.47 27.90
CA ALA A 235 4.54 -4.05 29.10
C ALA A 235 3.22 -4.79 28.84
N PHE A 236 2.45 -4.40 27.81
CA PHE A 236 1.27 -5.17 27.38
C PHE A 236 1.63 -6.61 26.97
N ILE A 237 2.75 -6.80 26.28
CA ILE A 237 3.23 -8.13 25.90
C ILE A 237 3.87 -8.80 27.11
N ASP A 238 4.83 -8.13 27.74
CA ASP A 238 5.68 -8.73 28.78
C ASP A 238 4.87 -9.20 30.01
N ALA A 239 3.79 -8.50 30.37
CA ALA A 239 2.94 -8.85 31.51
C ALA A 239 1.89 -9.92 31.19
N VAL A 240 1.39 -9.97 29.95
CA VAL A 240 0.29 -10.88 29.55
C VAL A 240 0.82 -12.24 29.10
N VAL A 241 1.96 -12.30 28.41
CA VAL A 241 2.51 -13.56 27.87
C VAL A 241 2.61 -14.68 28.90
N PRO A 242 3.08 -14.47 30.15
CA PRO A 242 3.18 -15.53 31.15
C PRO A 242 1.85 -16.13 31.59
N GLN A 243 0.73 -15.47 31.28
CA GLN A 243 -0.62 -15.87 31.69
C GLN A 243 -1.42 -16.51 30.56
N LEU A 244 -0.92 -16.48 29.32
CA LEU A 244 -1.64 -17.07 28.18
C LEU A 244 -1.86 -18.58 28.39
N PRO A 245 -3.07 -19.10 28.09
CA PRO A 245 -3.40 -20.52 28.23
C PRO A 245 -2.85 -21.32 27.03
N LEU A 246 -1.52 -21.35 26.91
CA LEU A 246 -0.80 -21.97 25.80
C LEU A 246 -0.84 -23.51 25.90
N GLN A 247 -1.05 -24.14 24.76
CA GLN A 247 -1.04 -25.59 24.52
C GLN A 247 0.20 -26.05 23.74
N GLY A 248 0.94 -25.12 23.12
CA GLY A 248 2.15 -25.43 22.37
C GLY A 248 3.22 -24.35 22.42
N ASP A 249 4.17 -24.47 21.49
CA ASP A 249 5.32 -23.57 21.41
C ASP A 249 4.87 -22.15 21.05
N PHE A 250 5.12 -21.20 21.95
CA PHE A 250 4.75 -19.81 21.77
C PHE A 250 5.93 -18.92 21.40
N SER A 251 5.70 -18.05 20.42
CA SER A 251 6.64 -17.05 19.94
C SER A 251 6.03 -15.65 20.13
N PRO A 252 6.44 -14.90 21.18
CA PRO A 252 5.94 -13.55 21.40
C PRO A 252 6.39 -12.60 20.28
N VAL A 253 5.63 -11.54 20.07
CA VAL A 253 6.07 -10.39 19.27
C VAL A 253 7.36 -9.85 19.87
N SER A 254 8.33 -9.58 19.02
CA SER A 254 9.63 -9.12 19.49
C SER A 254 9.58 -7.67 19.95
N THR A 255 9.94 -7.45 21.21
CA THR A 255 10.05 -6.14 21.89
C THR A 255 11.45 -5.52 21.79
N LYS A 256 12.31 -6.04 20.91
CA LYS A 256 13.69 -5.55 20.74
C LYS A 256 13.71 -4.17 20.07
N PRO A 257 14.69 -3.29 20.35
CA PRO A 257 14.75 -1.90 19.84
C PRO A 257 14.72 -1.70 18.31
N LYS A 258 14.89 -2.78 17.52
CA LYS A 258 14.82 -2.74 16.03
C LYS A 258 13.50 -3.27 15.47
N LYS A 259 12.57 -3.64 16.35
CA LYS A 259 11.24 -4.15 16.03
C LYS A 259 10.23 -3.15 16.55
N MET A 260 9.02 -3.20 16.00
CA MET A 260 7.96 -2.28 16.37
C MET A 260 7.43 -2.51 17.78
N GLY A 261 7.74 -3.66 18.40
CA GLY A 261 7.21 -4.02 19.71
C GLY A 261 5.68 -4.15 19.68
N ALA A 262 5.06 -3.89 20.83
CA ALA A 262 3.63 -3.75 20.96
C ALA A 262 3.16 -2.53 20.15
N HIS A 263 2.15 -2.73 19.30
CA HIS A 263 1.57 -1.65 18.52
C HIS A 263 0.14 -1.98 18.14
N ILE A 264 -0.62 -0.93 17.79
CA ILE A 264 -1.95 -1.04 17.18
C ILE A 264 -1.84 -0.55 15.74
N SER A 265 -2.23 -1.36 14.76
CA SER A 265 -2.23 -0.97 13.35
C SER A 265 -3.36 0.03 13.09
N VAL A 266 -3.06 1.20 12.52
CA VAL A 266 -4.06 2.27 12.33
C VAL A 266 -4.39 2.47 10.85
N MET A 267 -3.43 2.73 9.97
CA MET A 267 -3.66 2.89 8.52
C MET A 267 -2.54 2.23 7.71
N HIS A 268 -2.91 1.58 6.61
CA HIS A 268 -1.92 1.01 5.68
C HIS A 268 -1.48 2.02 4.62
N GLU A 269 -0.26 1.86 4.12
CA GLU A 269 0.29 2.66 3.01
C GLU A 269 -0.68 2.75 1.83
N ASP A 270 -1.33 1.62 1.49
CA ASP A 270 -2.26 1.54 0.37
C ASP A 270 -3.53 2.38 0.59
N GLU A 271 -4.02 2.47 1.83
CA GLU A 271 -5.17 3.31 2.17
C GLU A 271 -4.81 4.79 2.04
N LEU A 272 -3.62 5.17 2.51
CA LEU A 272 -3.13 6.56 2.44
C LEU A 272 -2.89 6.98 1.00
N ILE A 273 -2.15 6.20 0.23
CA ILE A 273 -1.85 6.51 -1.18
C ILE A 273 -3.12 6.48 -2.03
N GLY A 274 -3.99 5.48 -1.84
CA GLY A 274 -5.22 5.32 -2.59
C GLY A 274 -6.25 6.42 -2.32
N SER A 275 -6.21 7.02 -1.12
CA SER A 275 -7.08 8.13 -0.72
C SER A 275 -6.41 9.49 -0.83
N GLU A 276 -5.20 9.55 -1.41
CA GLU A 276 -4.38 10.76 -1.56
C GLU A 276 -4.13 11.51 -0.23
N ILE A 277 -3.93 10.77 0.87
CA ILE A 277 -3.57 11.29 2.18
C ILE A 277 -2.04 11.39 2.25
N TRP A 278 -1.52 12.60 2.05
CA TRP A 278 -0.08 12.86 1.94
C TRP A 278 0.54 13.48 3.19
N GLU A 279 -0.27 14.09 4.02
CA GLU A 279 0.16 14.76 5.25
C GLU A 279 -0.61 14.16 6.42
N LEU A 280 0.11 13.84 7.49
CA LEU A 280 -0.46 13.30 8.72
C LEU A 280 -0.11 14.22 9.90
N PRO A 281 -0.79 15.37 10.05
CA PRO A 281 -0.50 16.32 11.12
C PRO A 281 -0.65 15.74 12.53
N GLU A 282 -1.49 14.71 12.71
CA GLU A 282 -1.68 14.05 14.01
C GLU A 282 -0.54 13.08 14.38
N ALA A 283 0.43 12.86 13.49
CA ALA A 283 1.62 12.08 13.85
C ALA A 283 2.30 12.73 15.07
N GLY A 284 2.65 11.90 16.06
CA GLY A 284 3.20 12.34 17.33
C GLY A 284 2.18 12.58 18.44
N GLU A 285 0.91 12.77 18.11
CA GLU A 285 -0.14 12.91 19.14
C GLU A 285 -0.41 11.59 19.86
N TRP A 286 -0.88 11.71 21.10
CA TRP A 286 -1.18 10.56 21.96
C TRP A 286 -2.68 10.21 21.93
N PHE A 287 -2.98 8.93 21.75
CA PHE A 287 -4.34 8.40 21.69
C PHE A 287 -4.61 7.43 22.83
N ASN A 288 -5.76 7.61 23.48
CA ASN A 288 -6.25 6.68 24.48
C ASN A 288 -6.94 5.49 23.81
N PHE A 289 -6.85 4.34 24.48
CA PHE A 289 -7.61 3.14 24.14
C PHE A 289 -7.97 2.38 25.41
N GLU A 290 -8.74 1.32 25.29
CA GLU A 290 -9.05 0.41 26.38
C GLU A 290 -8.93 -1.03 25.88
N VAL A 291 -8.18 -1.87 26.58
CA VAL A 291 -8.16 -3.32 26.30
C VAL A 291 -9.42 -3.94 26.88
N ARG A 292 -10.24 -4.55 26.04
CA ARG A 292 -11.53 -5.13 26.45
C ARG A 292 -11.54 -6.64 26.47
N GLU A 293 -10.84 -7.27 25.53
CA GLU A 293 -10.94 -8.72 25.30
C GLU A 293 -9.58 -9.31 24.95
N LEU A 294 -9.33 -10.53 25.44
CA LEU A 294 -8.31 -11.41 24.92
C LEU A 294 -8.94 -12.23 23.79
N ARG A 295 -8.29 -12.26 22.63
CA ARG A 295 -8.76 -13.04 21.48
C ARG A 295 -7.63 -13.86 20.87
N TYR A 296 -8.01 -14.88 20.12
CA TYR A 296 -7.11 -15.50 19.15
C TYR A 296 -7.84 -15.82 17.85
N PHE A 297 -7.07 -16.00 16.78
CA PHE A 297 -7.57 -16.62 15.55
C PHE A 297 -6.62 -17.72 15.10
N GLU A 298 -7.17 -18.70 14.38
CA GLU A 298 -6.41 -19.82 13.86
C GLU A 298 -6.07 -19.60 12.38
N SER A 299 -4.89 -20.05 11.98
CA SER A 299 -4.45 -20.03 10.59
C SER A 299 -3.72 -21.33 10.24
N LYS A 300 -3.96 -21.82 9.02
CA LYS A 300 -3.34 -23.04 8.50
C LYS A 300 -2.32 -22.70 7.43
N SER A 301 -1.12 -23.23 7.59
CA SER A 301 -0.01 -23.09 6.64
C SER A 301 0.56 -24.45 6.27
N ALA A 302 1.53 -24.49 5.35
CA ALA A 302 2.29 -25.70 5.05
C ALA A 302 3.06 -26.23 6.27
N GLN A 303 3.33 -25.36 7.25
CA GLN A 303 4.07 -25.64 8.48
C GLN A 303 3.17 -26.13 9.63
N GLY A 304 1.84 -26.18 9.42
CA GLY A 304 0.86 -26.61 10.42
C GLY A 304 -0.16 -25.54 10.77
N LEU A 305 -0.93 -25.77 11.84
CA LEU A 305 -1.84 -24.79 12.41
C LEU A 305 -1.10 -23.89 13.40
N SER A 306 -1.41 -22.59 13.38
CA SER A 306 -0.99 -21.66 14.42
C SER A 306 -2.14 -20.81 14.92
N ARG A 307 -2.10 -20.47 16.21
CA ARG A 307 -2.96 -19.47 16.84
C ARG A 307 -2.22 -18.16 16.98
N THR A 308 -2.81 -17.07 16.54
CA THR A 308 -2.30 -15.72 16.80
C THR A 308 -3.11 -15.11 17.93
N TRP A 309 -2.43 -14.80 19.03
CA TRP A 309 -3.01 -14.22 20.24
C TRP A 309 -2.93 -12.70 20.19
N LEU A 310 -4.03 -12.03 20.54
CA LEU A 310 -4.15 -10.57 20.50
C LEU A 310 -5.02 -10.02 21.63
N LEU A 311 -4.71 -8.80 22.07
CA LEU A 311 -5.60 -7.99 22.92
C LEU A 311 -6.43 -7.08 22.02
N ALA A 312 -7.76 -7.24 22.03
CA ALA A 312 -8.66 -6.33 21.33
C ALA A 312 -8.76 -5.02 22.12
N ALA A 313 -8.56 -3.91 21.41
CA ALA A 313 -8.53 -2.58 21.95
C ALA A 313 -9.69 -1.75 21.38
N ASP A 314 -10.50 -1.20 22.27
CA ASP A 314 -11.50 -0.19 21.95
C ASP A 314 -10.82 1.18 21.90
N SER A 315 -10.84 1.85 20.75
CA SER A 315 -10.27 3.19 20.61
C SER A 315 -11.16 4.08 19.72
N PRO A 316 -12.17 4.73 20.32
CA PRO A 316 -13.04 5.66 19.61
C PRO A 316 -12.28 6.78 18.89
N ALA A 317 -11.17 7.25 19.48
CA ALA A 317 -10.36 8.31 18.92
C ALA A 317 -9.69 7.89 17.59
N LEU A 318 -9.22 6.64 17.48
CA LEU A 318 -8.63 6.12 16.24
C LEU A 318 -9.68 5.86 15.16
N GLU A 319 -10.89 5.43 15.52
CA GLU A 319 -12.00 5.31 14.57
C GLU A 319 -12.34 6.68 13.94
N ARG A 320 -12.42 7.72 14.78
CA ARG A 320 -12.65 9.11 14.34
C ARG A 320 -11.51 9.64 13.47
N LEU A 321 -10.26 9.38 13.85
CA LEU A 321 -9.11 9.74 13.02
C LEU A 321 -9.21 9.09 11.63
N ARG A 322 -9.55 7.80 11.54
CA ARG A 322 -9.70 7.15 10.23
C ARG A 322 -10.84 7.74 9.42
N THR A 323 -11.97 8.03 10.06
CA THR A 323 -13.14 8.62 9.36
C THR A 323 -12.93 10.07 8.96
N SER A 324 -12.11 10.86 9.67
CA SER A 324 -11.77 12.24 9.25
C SER A 324 -11.04 12.26 7.90
N TYR A 325 -10.31 11.19 7.58
CA TYR A 325 -9.67 10.97 6.29
C TYR A 325 -10.56 10.27 5.25
N GLY A 326 -11.83 10.03 5.54
CA GLY A 326 -12.75 9.32 4.64
C GLY A 326 -12.51 7.81 4.55
N LEU A 327 -11.68 7.24 5.43
CA LEU A 327 -11.46 5.79 5.52
C LEU A 327 -12.56 5.13 6.33
N LYS A 328 -12.68 3.80 6.22
CA LYS A 328 -13.55 3.01 7.10
C LYS A 328 -13.06 3.12 8.56
N PRO A 329 -13.95 3.16 9.58
CA PRO A 329 -13.56 3.26 10.99
C PRO A 329 -12.56 2.20 11.44
N LYS A 330 -12.67 0.98 10.88
CA LYS A 330 -11.82 -0.16 11.19
C LYS A 330 -10.88 -0.51 10.06
N LEU A 331 -9.64 -0.84 10.40
CA LEU A 331 -8.62 -1.24 9.44
C LEU A 331 -8.96 -2.63 8.88
N LYS A 332 -9.22 -2.72 7.57
CA LYS A 332 -9.66 -3.96 6.90
C LYS A 332 -10.88 -4.63 7.54
N GLY A 333 -11.71 -3.87 8.26
CA GLY A 333 -12.87 -4.41 8.97
C GLY A 333 -12.53 -5.22 10.24
N HIS A 334 -11.31 -5.11 10.77
CA HIS A 334 -10.93 -5.72 12.04
C HIS A 334 -10.84 -4.67 13.15
N ASP A 335 -11.14 -5.08 14.38
CA ASP A 335 -10.90 -4.24 15.55
C ASP A 335 -9.42 -3.87 15.69
N PHE A 336 -9.19 -2.71 16.29
CA PHE A 336 -7.86 -2.36 16.75
C PHE A 336 -7.39 -3.39 17.77
N HIS A 337 -6.13 -3.78 17.67
CA HIS A 337 -5.59 -4.80 18.54
C HIS A 337 -4.07 -4.70 18.69
N ILE A 338 -3.59 -5.25 19.80
CA ILE A 338 -2.18 -5.47 20.09
C ILE A 338 -1.91 -6.95 19.87
N THR A 339 -1.10 -7.28 18.86
CA THR A 339 -0.67 -8.68 18.67
C THR A 339 0.32 -9.07 19.76
N ILE A 340 0.05 -10.15 20.49
CA ILE A 340 0.90 -10.64 21.58
C ILE A 340 1.95 -11.61 21.02
N GLY A 341 1.54 -12.53 20.15
CA GLY A 341 2.43 -13.53 19.57
C GLY A 341 1.70 -14.63 18.82
N THR A 342 2.46 -15.64 18.40
CA THR A 342 1.95 -16.79 17.67
C THR A 342 2.32 -18.08 18.37
N GLU A 343 1.35 -18.95 18.54
CA GLU A 343 1.47 -20.29 19.11
C GLU A 343 1.37 -21.33 18.00
N LYS A 344 2.25 -22.34 18.01
CA LYS A 344 2.09 -23.53 17.18
C LYS A 344 1.25 -24.56 17.93
N VAL A 345 0.13 -24.95 17.34
CA VAL A 345 -0.82 -25.88 17.97
C VAL A 345 -0.59 -27.28 17.41
N ASP A 346 -0.40 -28.26 18.30
CA ASP A 346 -0.37 -29.68 17.96
C ASP A 346 -1.71 -30.33 18.36
N PHE A 347 -2.57 -30.62 17.39
CA PHE A 347 -3.88 -31.26 17.63
C PHE A 347 -3.80 -32.76 17.95
N SER A 348 -2.61 -33.35 18.11
CA SER A 348 -2.51 -34.71 18.66
C SER A 348 -2.96 -34.81 20.13
N ILE A 349 -3.17 -33.67 20.79
CA ILE A 349 -3.70 -33.56 22.16
C ILE A 349 -5.16 -33.08 22.09
N PRO A 350 -6.17 -33.92 22.41
CA PRO A 350 -7.56 -33.50 22.43
C PRO A 350 -7.78 -32.44 23.52
N MET A 351 -8.46 -31.35 23.16
CA MET A 351 -8.82 -30.29 24.10
C MET A 351 -9.97 -30.75 24.99
N ASP A 352 -9.92 -30.40 26.28
CA ASP A 352 -11.07 -30.54 27.18
C ASP A 352 -12.15 -29.57 26.69
N MET A 353 -13.22 -30.10 26.11
CA MET A 353 -14.23 -29.35 25.33
C MET A 353 -15.20 -28.55 26.21
N ASP A 354 -15.00 -28.51 27.53
CA ASP A 354 -15.91 -27.86 28.48
C ASP A 354 -15.78 -26.31 28.51
N THR A 355 -14.81 -25.71 27.81
CA THR A 355 -14.59 -24.23 27.82
C THR A 355 -14.60 -23.54 26.45
N ALA A 356 -14.81 -24.25 25.34
CA ALA A 356 -14.86 -23.64 24.02
C ALA A 356 -16.25 -23.78 23.40
N ILE A 357 -16.92 -22.64 23.18
CA ILE A 357 -18.17 -22.60 22.42
C ILE A 357 -17.87 -23.02 20.98
N ASP A 358 -18.63 -24.01 20.53
CA ASP A 358 -18.53 -24.72 19.26
C ASP A 358 -18.56 -23.78 18.04
N ILE A 359 -17.44 -23.65 17.32
CA ILE A 359 -17.33 -22.96 16.02
C ILE A 359 -17.06 -23.98 14.89
N THR A 360 -17.21 -25.27 15.15
CA THR A 360 -16.72 -26.32 14.25
C THR A 360 -17.57 -26.52 12.98
N GLU A 361 -18.71 -25.84 12.82
CA GLU A 361 -19.58 -26.00 11.64
C GLU A 361 -19.24 -25.08 10.44
N ARG A 362 -18.24 -24.17 10.51
CA ARG A 362 -18.04 -23.17 9.44
C ARG A 362 -16.99 -23.50 8.36
N TYR A 363 -16.35 -24.68 8.41
CA TYR A 363 -15.39 -25.10 7.37
C TYR A 363 -15.92 -26.24 6.47
N GLU A 364 -17.22 -26.27 6.17
CA GLU A 364 -17.67 -26.94 4.96
C GLU A 364 -17.39 -26.06 3.73
N LEU A 365 -16.51 -26.59 2.88
CA LEU A 365 -16.07 -26.04 1.61
C LEU A 365 -17.26 -25.53 0.78
N ALA A 366 -17.32 -24.21 0.55
CA ALA A 366 -18.13 -23.68 -0.54
C ALA A 366 -17.64 -24.29 -1.86
N PRO A 367 -18.50 -24.96 -2.65
CA PRO A 367 -18.11 -25.48 -3.95
C PRO A 367 -17.82 -24.30 -4.89
N ALA A 368 -16.73 -24.42 -5.65
CA ALA A 368 -16.37 -23.48 -6.69
C ALA A 368 -17.52 -23.34 -7.70
N ALA A 369 -17.96 -22.10 -7.93
CA ALA A 369 -18.83 -21.68 -9.02
C ALA A 369 -18.17 -20.55 -9.80
#